data_AF-A0AAE1QLK0-F1
#
_entry.id   AF-A0AAE1QLK0-F1
#
_cell.length_a   1.000
_cell.length_b   1.000
_cell.length_c   1.000
_cell.angle_alpha   90.00
_cell.angle_beta   90.00
_cell.angle_gamma   90.00
#
_symmetry.space_group_name_H-M   'P 1'
#
loop_
_entity.id
_entity.type
_entity.pdbx_description
1 polymer ?
#
loop_
_entity_poly.entity_id
_entity_poly.type
_entity_poly.pdbx_seq_one_letter_code
_entity_poly.pdbx_strand_id
1 'polypeptide(L)'
;MSNIPSVSNGDDDTLLSCSSRVYNTSQYESSVVTEWDLTCERRALYSTTSSIQQVGSLIGSLFYGYLLEAIGRRKAVLFSSVSSILASLLTIVSPNVETFLFFRMMHQAFDFGYYMGPVILCDVSNFLTTSRVRDFLGTDGTKYQTDGTKVKGL
;
A
#
# COMPACT_ATOMS: atom_id res chain seq x y z
N MET A 1 -4.30 55.68 8.70
CA MET A 1 -3.53 55.95 7.47
C MET A 1 -2.14 55.37 7.65
N SER A 2 -1.88 54.20 7.08
CA SER A 2 -0.55 53.61 6.98
C SER A 2 -0.43 52.96 5.61
N ASN A 3 0.59 53.41 4.90
CA ASN A 3 0.82 53.35 3.46
C ASN A 3 0.88 51.94 2.88
N ILE A 4 0.21 51.76 1.74
CA ILE A 4 0.43 50.66 0.79
C ILE A 4 1.53 51.12 -0.16
N PRO A 5 2.68 50.43 -0.30
CA PRO A 5 3.58 50.73 -1.41
C PRO A 5 3.00 50.11 -2.69
N SER A 6 2.82 50.94 -3.71
CA SER A 6 2.46 50.56 -5.07
C SER A 6 3.61 49.80 -5.72
N VAL A 7 3.35 48.55 -6.10
CA VAL A 7 4.24 47.72 -6.92
C VAL A 7 4.38 48.36 -8.31
N SER A 8 5.62 48.67 -8.70
CA SER A 8 5.99 49.17 -10.02
C SER A 8 6.15 47.99 -10.98
N ASN A 9 5.53 48.12 -12.16
CA ASN A 9 5.53 47.13 -13.24
C ASN A 9 6.86 47.26 -14.03
N GLY A 10 7.62 46.19 -14.11
CA GLY A 10 8.83 46.06 -14.91
C GLY A 10 9.10 44.57 -15.16
N ASP A 11 9.32 44.21 -16.41
CA ASP A 11 9.34 42.84 -16.93
C ASP A 11 10.34 41.92 -16.23
N ASP A 12 9.84 40.96 -15.46
CA ASP A 12 10.53 39.72 -15.09
C ASP A 12 9.46 38.63 -14.89
N ASP A 13 9.49 37.57 -15.71
CA ASP A 13 8.74 36.32 -15.54
C ASP A 13 9.19 35.54 -14.29
N THR A 14 9.23 36.20 -13.14
CA THR A 14 9.47 35.56 -11.86
C THR A 14 8.13 35.39 -11.17
N LEU A 15 7.60 34.18 -11.33
CA LEU A 15 6.69 33.55 -10.38
C LEU A 15 6.87 34.19 -9.01
N LEU A 16 5.82 34.85 -8.49
CA LEU A 16 5.68 35.20 -7.08
C LEU A 16 5.82 33.91 -6.27
N SER A 17 7.06 33.50 -6.04
CA SER A 17 7.41 32.30 -5.33
C SER A 17 7.09 32.57 -3.88
N CYS A 18 6.04 31.90 -3.40
CA CYS A 18 5.37 32.00 -2.10
C CYS A 18 6.25 32.63 -1.00
N SER A 19 6.29 33.95 -0.96
CA SER A 19 7.09 34.66 0.04
C SER A 19 6.26 34.88 1.29
N SER A 20 6.68 34.20 2.35
CA SER A 20 6.54 34.56 3.76
C SER A 20 5.12 34.60 4.35
N ARG A 21 4.73 33.51 5.03
CA ARG A 21 3.78 33.58 6.16
C ARG A 21 4.53 33.52 7.49
N VAL A 22 4.40 34.58 8.27
CA VAL A 22 4.83 34.63 9.68
C VAL A 22 3.72 33.99 10.53
N TYR A 23 3.98 32.84 11.15
CA TYR A 23 3.06 32.18 12.08
C TYR A 23 3.40 32.54 13.52
N ASN A 24 2.42 32.99 14.30
CA ASN A 24 2.60 33.39 15.69
C ASN A 24 2.36 32.17 16.61
N THR A 25 3.45 31.57 17.12
CA THR A 25 3.52 30.30 17.87
C THR A 25 3.22 30.44 19.37
N SER A 26 2.32 31.32 19.79
CA SER A 26 2.11 31.62 21.22
C SER A 26 1.05 30.76 21.94
N GLN A 27 0.22 29.99 21.23
CA GLN A 27 -0.97 29.32 21.83
C GLN A 27 -1.19 27.87 21.37
N TYR A 28 -0.32 27.34 20.51
CA TYR A 28 -0.42 25.96 20.05
C TYR A 28 0.97 25.33 20.15
N GLU A 29 1.16 24.41 21.10
CA GLU A 29 2.23 23.41 20.99
C GLU A 29 1.97 22.63 19.69
N SER A 30 2.73 22.99 18.66
CA SER A 30 3.21 22.19 17.54
C SER A 30 2.48 20.86 17.35
N SER A 31 1.23 20.92 16.89
CA SER A 31 0.52 19.71 16.47
C SER A 31 0.99 19.36 15.05
N VAL A 32 1.05 18.07 14.73
CA VAL A 32 1.47 17.46 13.47
C VAL A 32 1.06 18.22 12.21
N VAL A 33 -0.05 18.96 12.21
CA VAL A 33 -0.59 19.71 11.06
C VAL A 33 0.09 21.07 10.82
N THR A 34 0.77 21.66 11.80
CA THR A 34 1.39 23.00 11.71
C THR A 34 2.77 23.03 11.02
N GLU A 35 3.48 21.90 10.92
CA GLU A 35 4.75 21.79 10.18
C GLU A 35 4.56 21.45 8.70
N TRP A 36 3.31 21.25 8.24
CA TRP A 36 2.99 21.10 6.81
C TRP A 36 2.84 22.49 6.16
N ASP A 37 3.98 23.17 6.05
CA ASP A 37 4.10 24.50 5.50
C ASP A 37 3.27 24.69 4.21
N LEU A 38 2.51 25.78 4.18
CA LEU A 38 1.58 26.15 3.12
C LEU A 38 2.34 26.88 2.00
N THR A 39 3.34 26.25 1.43
CA THR A 39 4.07 26.78 0.27
C THR A 39 3.60 26.08 -1.02
N CYS A 40 3.68 26.79 -2.17
CA CYS A 40 3.24 26.37 -3.51
C CYS A 40 3.74 24.98 -3.96
N GLU A 41 4.67 24.39 -3.22
CA GLU A 41 5.27 23.08 -3.38
C GLU A 41 4.32 21.91 -3.03
N ARG A 42 3.13 22.17 -2.46
CA ARG A 42 2.12 21.15 -2.09
C ARG A 42 1.74 20.19 -3.22
N ARG A 43 1.76 20.63 -4.50
CA ARG A 43 1.52 19.72 -5.64
C ARG A 43 2.67 18.74 -5.84
N ALA A 44 3.91 19.23 -5.73
CA ALA A 44 5.09 18.41 -5.87
C ALA A 44 5.21 17.41 -4.71
N LEU A 45 5.04 17.86 -3.45
CA LEU A 45 5.16 16.98 -2.28
C LEU A 45 4.09 15.87 -2.25
N TYR A 46 2.84 16.19 -2.58
CA TYR A 46 1.77 15.19 -2.67
C TYR A 46 2.02 14.21 -3.82
N SER A 47 2.47 14.72 -4.97
CA SER A 47 2.83 13.89 -6.13
C SER A 47 3.97 12.95 -5.79
N THR A 48 5.06 13.45 -5.20
CA THR A 48 6.23 12.67 -4.80
C THR A 48 5.88 11.61 -3.75
N THR A 49 5.08 11.98 -2.74
CA THR A 49 4.60 11.04 -1.72
C THR A 49 3.77 9.92 -2.34
N SER A 50 2.87 10.26 -3.27
CA SER A 50 2.05 9.28 -3.98
C SER A 50 2.92 8.33 -4.81
N SER A 51 3.92 8.86 -5.53
CA SER A 51 4.85 8.04 -6.31
C SER A 51 5.65 7.07 -5.43
N ILE A 52 6.20 7.55 -4.32
CA ILE A 52 6.97 6.72 -3.37
C ILE A 52 6.09 5.58 -2.81
N GLN A 53 4.82 5.86 -2.49
CA GLN A 53 3.89 4.84 -2.01
C GLN A 53 3.62 3.75 -3.04
N GLN A 54 3.46 4.13 -4.31
CA GLN A 54 3.29 3.14 -5.39
C GLN A 54 4.56 2.32 -5.63
N VAL A 55 5.75 2.91 -5.49
CA VAL A 55 7.01 2.13 -5.54
C VAL A 55 7.09 1.15 -4.37
N GLY A 56 6.65 1.56 -3.17
CA GLY A 56 6.55 0.69 -2.01
C GLY A 56 5.63 -0.51 -2.23
N SER A 57 4.48 -0.33 -2.88
CA SER A 57 3.56 -1.44 -3.17
C SER A 57 4.11 -2.41 -4.22
N LEU A 58 4.92 -1.95 -5.19
CA LEU A 58 5.63 -2.82 -6.12
C LEU A 58 6.61 -3.74 -5.39
N ILE A 59 7.42 -3.19 -4.49
CA ILE A 59 8.38 -3.97 -3.69
C ILE A 59 7.64 -4.96 -2.78
N GLY A 60 6.55 -4.51 -2.15
CA GLY A 60 5.67 -5.35 -1.33
C GLY A 60 5.13 -6.55 -2.12
N SER A 61 4.70 -6.35 -3.36
CA SER A 61 4.14 -7.42 -4.20
C SER A 61 5.16 -8.54 -4.48
N LEU A 62 6.42 -8.20 -4.73
CA LEU A 62 7.50 -9.17 -4.97
C LEU A 62 7.79 -9.98 -3.70
N PHE A 63 7.84 -9.30 -2.55
CA PHE A 63 8.09 -9.94 -1.26
C PHE A 63 6.94 -10.89 -0.88
N TYR A 64 5.70 -10.48 -1.08
CA TYR A 64 4.53 -11.33 -0.83
C TYR A 64 4.48 -12.54 -1.75
N GLY A 65 4.91 -12.41 -3.01
CA GLY A 65 5.05 -13.54 -3.92
C GLY A 65 5.90 -14.66 -3.32
N TYR A 66 7.09 -14.29 -2.80
CA TYR A 66 7.97 -15.25 -2.14
C TYR A 66 7.38 -15.82 -0.84
N LEU A 67 6.75 -14.98 -0.01
CA LEU A 67 6.14 -15.45 1.25
C LEU A 67 5.01 -16.46 1.02
N LEU A 68 4.22 -16.28 -0.03
CA LEU A 68 3.10 -17.18 -0.36
C LEU A 68 3.58 -18.60 -0.64
N GLU A 69 4.75 -18.72 -1.28
CA GLU A 69 5.38 -20.00 -1.58
C GLU A 69 6.05 -20.62 -0.34
N ALA A 70 6.70 -19.80 0.50
CA ALA A 70 7.47 -20.29 1.65
C ALA A 70 6.60 -20.64 2.88
N ILE A 71 5.62 -19.80 3.23
CA ILE A 71 4.83 -19.90 4.48
C ILE A 71 3.46 -20.57 4.26
N GLY A 72 3.04 -20.65 2.99
CA GLY A 72 1.77 -21.23 2.57
C GLY A 72 0.62 -20.21 2.51
N ARG A 73 -0.32 -20.45 1.57
CA ARG A 73 -1.38 -19.51 1.17
C ARG A 73 -2.27 -18.99 2.32
N ARG A 74 -2.59 -19.81 3.32
CA ARG A 74 -3.50 -19.41 4.43
C ARG A 74 -2.84 -18.49 5.45
N LYS A 75 -1.58 -18.74 5.80
CA LYS A 75 -0.86 -17.97 6.82
C LYS A 75 -0.45 -16.59 6.29
N ALA A 76 -0.14 -16.50 5.00
CA ALA A 76 0.20 -15.24 4.34
C ALA A 76 -0.94 -14.20 4.41
N VAL A 77 -2.19 -14.62 4.20
CA VAL A 77 -3.37 -13.72 4.25
C VAL A 77 -3.66 -13.23 5.68
N LEU A 78 -3.48 -14.10 6.68
CA LEU A 78 -3.63 -13.69 8.08
C LEU A 78 -2.53 -12.70 8.48
N PHE A 79 -1.30 -12.95 8.04
CA PHE A 79 -0.16 -12.08 8.32
C PHE A 79 -0.36 -10.68 7.73
N SER A 80 -0.77 -10.58 6.46
CA SER A 80 -1.01 -9.28 5.80
C SER A 80 -2.13 -8.48 6.46
N SER A 81 -3.19 -9.16 6.90
CA SER A 81 -4.32 -8.52 7.57
C SER A 81 -3.92 -7.94 8.93
N VAL A 82 -3.16 -8.69 9.72
CA VAL A 82 -2.66 -8.23 11.03
C VAL A 82 -1.66 -7.09 10.85
N SER A 83 -0.74 -7.21 9.90
CA SER A 83 0.29 -6.18 9.67
C SER A 83 -0.29 -4.88 9.13
N SER A 84 -1.33 -4.93 8.29
CA SER A 84 -2.06 -3.75 7.81
C SER A 84 -2.73 -3.00 8.96
N ILE A 85 -3.43 -3.70 9.86
CA ILE A 85 -4.07 -3.07 11.03
C ILE A 85 -3.02 -2.40 11.93
N LEU A 86 -1.91 -3.08 12.21
CA LEU A 86 -0.83 -2.53 13.02
C LEU A 86 -0.22 -1.28 12.37
N ALA A 87 0.09 -1.33 11.07
CA ALA A 87 0.65 -0.19 10.33
C ALA A 87 -0.30 1.02 10.31
N SER A 88 -1.61 0.78 10.18
CA SER A 88 -2.63 1.82 10.26
C SER A 88 -2.67 2.50 11.63
N LEU A 89 -2.64 1.72 12.72
CA LEU A 89 -2.63 2.25 14.08
C LEU A 89 -1.37 3.08 14.36
N LEU A 90 -0.20 2.60 13.93
CA LEU A 90 1.08 3.32 14.03
C LEU A 90 1.05 4.67 13.31
N THR A 91 0.37 4.72 12.16
CA THR A 91 0.22 5.95 11.37
C THR A 91 -0.57 7.02 12.12
N ILE A 92 -1.58 6.63 12.91
CA ILE A 92 -2.42 7.55 13.69
C ILE A 92 -1.65 8.14 14.88
N VAL A 93 -0.77 7.35 15.50
CA VAL A 93 -0.02 7.75 16.70
C VAL A 93 1.21 8.58 16.35
N SER A 94 1.69 8.55 15.10
CA SER A 94 2.96 9.17 14.68
C SER A 94 2.93 10.71 14.70
N PRO A 95 3.75 11.38 15.53
CA PRO A 95 3.86 12.84 15.54
C PRO A 95 4.89 13.39 14.53
N ASN A 96 5.76 12.55 13.96
CA ASN A 96 6.78 12.99 13.00
C ASN A 96 6.39 12.63 11.55
N VAL A 97 6.78 13.48 10.60
CA VAL A 97 6.46 13.33 9.16
C VAL A 97 7.18 12.12 8.55
N GLU A 98 8.45 11.92 8.87
CA GLU A 98 9.25 10.79 8.37
C GLU A 98 8.67 9.45 8.80
N THR A 99 8.28 9.32 10.08
CA THR A 99 7.67 8.09 10.59
C THR A 99 6.27 7.88 10.05
N PHE A 100 5.50 8.95 9.85
CA PHE A 100 4.19 8.87 9.20
C PHE A 100 4.31 8.35 7.77
N LEU A 101 5.28 8.84 7.00
CA LEU A 101 5.52 8.41 5.62
C LEU A 101 5.98 6.95 5.56
N PHE A 102 6.87 6.54 6.46
CA PHE A 102 7.35 5.16 6.57
C PHE A 102 6.22 4.18 6.90
N PHE A 103 5.42 4.45 7.93
CA PHE A 103 4.31 3.56 8.30
C PHE A 103 3.24 3.49 7.22
N ARG A 104 2.98 4.61 6.53
CA ARG A 104 2.03 4.66 5.42
C ARG A 104 2.52 3.90 4.19
N MET A 105 3.81 3.96 3.87
CA MET A 105 4.41 3.11 2.84
C MET A 105 4.30 1.63 3.21
N MET A 106 4.57 1.29 4.48
CA MET A 106 4.49 -0.08 4.97
C MET A 106 3.05 -0.60 4.90
N HIS A 107 2.05 0.23 5.23
CA HIS A 107 0.64 -0.08 5.04
C HIS A 107 0.30 -0.40 3.58
N GLN A 108 0.70 0.47 2.64
CA GLN A 108 0.51 0.28 1.20
C GLN A 108 1.18 -1.01 0.67
N ALA A 109 2.34 -1.39 1.21
CA ALA A 109 2.99 -2.66 0.86
C ALA A 109 2.15 -3.88 1.30
N PHE A 110 1.40 -3.77 2.39
CA PHE A 110 0.51 -4.82 2.90
C PHE A 110 -0.86 -4.87 2.22
N ASP A 111 -1.37 -3.72 1.74
CA ASP A 111 -2.65 -3.63 1.04
C ASP A 111 -2.70 -4.52 -0.22
N PHE A 112 -1.58 -4.70 -0.91
CA PHE A 112 -1.52 -5.61 -2.06
C PHE A 112 -1.90 -7.05 -1.69
N GLY A 113 -1.49 -7.50 -0.49
CA GLY A 113 -1.87 -8.80 0.07
C GLY A 113 -3.34 -8.87 0.47
N TYR A 114 -3.94 -7.76 0.91
CA TYR A 114 -5.37 -7.68 1.22
C TYR A 114 -6.23 -7.75 -0.05
N TYR A 115 -5.88 -7.02 -1.11
CA TYR A 115 -6.59 -7.08 -2.40
C TYR A 115 -6.47 -8.44 -3.09
N MET A 116 -5.35 -9.14 -2.91
CA MET A 116 -5.19 -10.52 -3.40
C MET A 116 -5.84 -11.56 -2.47
N GLY A 117 -6.22 -11.19 -1.25
CA GLY A 117 -6.84 -12.06 -0.26
C GLY A 117 -8.10 -12.78 -0.75
N PRO A 118 -9.09 -12.08 -1.35
CA PRO A 118 -10.30 -12.70 -1.91
C PRO A 118 -10.00 -13.73 -3.01
N VAL A 119 -9.03 -13.46 -3.88
CA VAL A 119 -8.63 -14.40 -4.96
C VAL A 119 -8.04 -15.66 -4.35
N ILE A 120 -7.15 -15.52 -3.36
CA ILE A 120 -6.54 -16.65 -2.65
C ILE A 120 -7.61 -17.44 -1.88
N LEU A 121 -8.58 -16.78 -1.24
CA LEU A 121 -9.69 -17.43 -0.54
C LEU A 121 -10.63 -18.16 -1.50
N CYS A 122 -10.89 -17.58 -2.68
CA CYS A 122 -11.67 -18.21 -3.74
C CYS A 122 -10.98 -19.49 -4.24
N ASP A 123 -9.68 -19.43 -4.55
CA ASP A 123 -8.87 -20.58 -4.92
C ASP A 123 -8.88 -21.67 -3.84
N VAL A 124 -8.73 -21.28 -2.58
CA VAL A 124 -8.76 -22.21 -1.44
C VAL A 124 -10.16 -22.83 -1.29
N SER A 125 -11.23 -22.05 -1.46
CA SER A 125 -12.61 -22.53 -1.42
C SER A 125 -12.90 -23.51 -2.56
N ASN A 126 -12.50 -23.17 -3.78
CA ASN A 126 -12.61 -24.03 -4.94
C ASN A 126 -11.83 -25.34 -4.73
N PHE A 127 -10.60 -25.26 -4.23
CA PHE A 127 -9.80 -26.44 -3.91
C PHE A 127 -10.44 -27.34 -2.84
N LEU A 128 -10.99 -26.74 -1.77
CA LEU A 128 -11.72 -27.47 -0.73
C LEU A 128 -13.01 -28.10 -1.26
N THR A 129 -13.70 -27.41 -2.16
CA THR A 129 -14.92 -27.91 -2.80
C THR A 129 -14.59 -29.06 -3.75
N THR A 130 -13.56 -28.94 -4.59
CA THR A 130 -13.12 -30.01 -5.49
C THR A 130 -12.60 -31.23 -4.72
N SER A 131 -11.88 -31.04 -3.61
CA SER A 131 -11.46 -32.16 -2.77
C SER A 131 -12.65 -32.84 -2.10
N ARG A 132 -13.57 -32.09 -1.48
CA ARG A 132 -14.84 -32.63 -0.96
C ARG A 132 -15.65 -33.39 -2.01
N VAL A 133 -15.73 -32.86 -3.24
CA VAL A 133 -16.45 -33.50 -4.36
C VAL A 133 -15.73 -34.76 -4.81
N ARG A 134 -14.40 -34.76 -4.88
CA ARG A 134 -13.59 -35.94 -5.21
C ARG A 134 -13.74 -37.05 -4.16
N ASP A 135 -13.71 -36.70 -2.88
CA ASP A 135 -13.92 -37.64 -1.77
C ASP A 135 -15.35 -38.23 -1.84
N PHE A 136 -16.36 -37.41 -2.14
CA PHE A 136 -17.75 -37.86 -2.29
C PHE A 136 -17.95 -38.77 -3.51
N LEU A 137 -17.31 -38.44 -4.64
CA LEU A 137 -17.34 -39.26 -5.85
C LEU A 137 -16.45 -40.51 -5.73
N GLY A 138 -15.69 -40.67 -4.63
CA GLY A 138 -14.80 -41.81 -4.41
C GLY A 138 -13.69 -41.94 -5.46
N THR A 139 -13.32 -40.84 -6.12
CA THR A 139 -12.37 -40.86 -7.25
C THR A 139 -10.90 -40.69 -6.84
N ASP A 140 -10.57 -40.90 -5.56
CA ASP A 140 -9.18 -40.90 -5.05
C ASP A 140 -8.23 -41.88 -5.77
N GLY A 141 -8.78 -42.83 -6.53
CA GLY A 141 -8.02 -43.81 -7.31
C GLY A 141 -7.69 -43.42 -8.76
N THR A 142 -8.31 -42.40 -9.36
CA THR A 142 -8.04 -42.08 -10.77
C THR A 142 -6.94 -41.05 -10.88
N LYS A 143 -5.70 -41.55 -10.89
CA LYS A 143 -4.55 -40.84 -11.43
C LYS A 143 -4.91 -40.20 -12.77
N TYR A 144 -4.34 -39.03 -13.00
CA TYR A 144 -4.02 -38.50 -14.32
C TYR A 144 -3.67 -39.64 -15.29
N GLN A 145 -4.62 -40.05 -16.12
CA GLN A 145 -4.36 -40.80 -17.35
C GLN A 145 -4.76 -39.86 -18.50
N THR A 146 -4.04 -38.75 -18.62
CA THR A 146 -3.97 -38.04 -19.90
C THR A 146 -3.21 -38.94 -20.86
N ASP A 147 -3.98 -39.57 -21.74
CA ASP A 147 -3.71 -39.65 -23.18
C ASP A 147 -2.27 -39.98 -23.60
N GLY A 148 -2.06 -41.20 -24.13
CA GLY A 148 -1.16 -41.37 -25.27
C GLY A 148 -0.17 -42.53 -25.31
N THR A 149 0.14 -43.24 -24.22
CA THR A 149 1.15 -44.34 -24.30
C THR A 149 0.64 -45.69 -23.82
N LYS A 150 0.19 -46.45 -24.84
CA LYS A 150 0.15 -47.91 -25.01
C LYS A 150 -0.49 -48.77 -23.90
N VAL A 151 -1.72 -49.19 -24.19
CA VAL A 151 -2.20 -50.53 -23.86
C VAL A 151 -1.41 -51.59 -24.64
N LYS A 152 -0.68 -52.44 -23.92
CA LYS A 152 -0.41 -53.83 -24.32
C LYS A 152 -0.42 -54.70 -23.07
N GLY A 153 -1.56 -55.34 -22.83
CA GLY A 153 -1.65 -56.48 -21.92
C GLY A 153 -0.95 -57.69 -22.57
N LEU A 154 -0.08 -58.31 -21.79
CA LEU A 154 0.43 -59.66 -21.96
C LEU A 154 -0.15 -60.47 -20.80
#